data_AF-A0A832D034-F1
#
_entry.id   AF-A0A832D034-F1
#
_cell.length_a   1.000
_cell.length_b   1.000
_cell.length_c   1.000
_cell.angle_alpha   90.00
_cell.angle_beta   90.00
_cell.angle_gamma   90.00
#
_symmetry.space_group_name_H-M   'P 1'
#
loop_
_entity.id
_entity.type
_entity.pdbx_description
1 polymer ?
#
loop_
_entity_poly.entity_id
_entity_poly.type
_entity_poly.pdbx_seq_one_letter_code
_entity_poly.pdbx_strand_id
1 'polypeptide(L)'
;MVRENSSSNTLEERNKEKDFINKLVKQITGLIPNAIHILEDLEKEYRIARGKTNIERRKRNARTPWKIIHSKFSEKTLTVKVTPYNTSRTCL
;
A
#
# COMPACT_ATOMS: atom_id res chain seq x y z
N MET A 1 -29.88 15.86 -13.10
CA MET A 1 -29.74 14.47 -12.59
C MET A 1 -28.36 14.37 -11.93
N VAL A 2 -28.29 14.56 -10.62
CA VAL A 2 -27.02 14.68 -9.87
C VAL A 2 -26.50 13.27 -9.57
N ARG A 3 -25.23 13.00 -9.89
CA ARG A 3 -24.45 11.89 -9.30
C ARG A 3 -23.06 12.39 -8.96
N GLU A 4 -23.01 13.27 -7.97
CA GLU A 4 -21.82 13.41 -7.13
C GLU A 4 -21.78 12.20 -6.20
N ASN A 5 -20.92 11.23 -6.51
CA ASN A 5 -20.52 10.21 -5.55
C ASN A 5 -19.06 10.45 -5.17
N SER A 6 -18.80 11.60 -4.54
CA SER A 6 -17.59 11.80 -3.76
C SER A 6 -17.84 11.17 -2.38
N SER A 7 -17.48 9.89 -2.23
CA SER A 7 -17.47 9.21 -0.93
C SER A 7 -16.50 9.95 0.02
N SER A 8 -17.04 10.84 0.83
CA SER A 8 -16.31 11.55 1.88
C SER A 8 -15.93 10.55 2.97
N ASN A 9 -14.70 10.04 2.89
CA ASN A 9 -14.12 9.13 3.88
C ASN A 9 -14.18 9.80 5.27
N THR A 10 -14.99 9.25 6.17
CA THR A 10 -15.29 9.82 7.49
C THR A 10 -14.04 9.88 8.37
N LEU A 11 -14.03 10.74 9.39
CA LEU A 11 -12.90 10.81 10.33
C LEU A 11 -12.66 9.46 11.02
N GLU A 12 -13.74 8.73 11.33
CA GLU A 12 -13.68 7.41 11.95
C GLU A 12 -13.02 6.38 11.03
N GLU A 13 -13.38 6.34 9.75
CA GLU A 13 -12.77 5.44 8.78
C GLU A 13 -11.28 5.71 8.62
N ARG A 14 -10.88 6.99 8.56
CA ARG A 14 -9.45 7.38 8.52
C ARG A 14 -8.70 6.96 9.78
N ASN A 15 -9.33 7.07 10.95
CA ASN A 15 -8.73 6.64 12.22
C ASN A 15 -8.54 5.12 12.26
N LYS A 16 -9.53 4.34 11.79
CA LYS A 16 -9.42 2.88 11.66
C LYS A 16 -8.33 2.47 10.68
N GLU A 17 -8.26 3.13 9.53
CA GLU A 17 -7.20 2.90 8.54
C GLU A 17 -5.81 3.16 9.14
N LYS A 18 -5.64 4.31 9.83
CA LYS A 18 -4.39 4.67 10.48
C LYS A 18 -3.99 3.69 11.58
N ASP A 19 -4.95 3.25 12.41
CA ASP A 19 -4.72 2.27 13.46
C ASP A 19 -4.29 0.92 12.88
N PHE A 20 -4.96 0.45 11.82
CA PHE A 20 -4.59 -0.76 11.09
C PHE A 20 -3.15 -0.69 10.58
N ILE A 21 -2.76 0.40 9.91
CA ILE A 21 -1.40 0.58 9.40
C ILE A 21 -0.39 0.58 10.54
N ASN A 22 -0.65 1.31 11.64
CA ASN A 22 0.26 1.35 12.78
C ASN A 22 0.47 -0.04 13.40
N LYS A 23 -0.60 -0.83 13.53
CA LYS A 23 -0.54 -2.21 14.03
C LYS A 23 0.27 -3.11 13.09
N LEU A 24 0.04 -3.01 11.79
CA LEU A 24 0.77 -3.75 10.77
C LEU A 24 2.27 -3.47 10.84
N VAL A 25 2.67 -2.19 10.83
CA VAL A 25 4.09 -1.81 10.89
C VAL A 25 4.71 -2.29 12.19
N LYS A 26 4.06 -2.03 13.34
CA LYS A 26 4.56 -2.44 14.66
C LYS A 26 4.82 -3.95 14.74
N GLN A 27 3.89 -4.75 14.23
CA GLN A 27 4.05 -6.21 14.24
C GLN A 27 5.22 -6.64 13.37
N ILE A 28 5.32 -6.17 12.13
CA ILE A 28 6.39 -6.60 11.21
C ILE A 28 7.77 -6.17 11.73
N THR A 29 7.92 -4.92 12.18
CA THR A 29 9.21 -4.43 12.72
C THR A 29 9.58 -5.09 14.05
N GLY A 30 8.58 -5.53 14.82
CA GLY A 30 8.82 -6.27 16.07
C GLY A 30 9.18 -7.73 15.84
N LEU A 31 8.63 -8.37 14.80
CA LEU A 31 8.92 -9.76 14.45
C LEU A 31 10.33 -9.94 13.89
N ILE A 32 10.82 -8.97 13.14
CA ILE A 32 12.15 -9.03 12.51
C ILE A 32 12.96 -7.79 12.92
N PRO A 33 13.45 -7.75 14.17
CA PRO A 33 14.25 -6.63 14.64
C PRO A 33 15.58 -6.55 13.88
N ASN A 34 16.13 -5.33 13.74
CA ASN A 34 17.42 -5.05 13.10
C ASN A 34 17.54 -5.48 11.62
N ALA A 35 16.41 -5.70 10.93
CA ALA A 35 16.42 -5.99 9.50
C ALA A 35 16.24 -4.74 8.64
N ILE A 36 16.78 -4.82 7.42
CA ILE A 36 16.43 -3.89 6.34
C ILE A 36 15.19 -4.45 5.66
N HIS A 37 14.11 -3.68 5.66
CA HIS A 37 12.86 -4.09 5.01
C HIS A 37 12.86 -3.64 3.54
N ILE A 38 12.83 -4.62 2.63
CA ILE A 38 12.75 -4.35 1.19
C ILE A 38 11.27 -4.38 0.78
N LEU A 39 10.76 -3.25 0.29
CA LEU A 39 9.36 -3.08 -0.11
C LEU A 39 9.26 -2.78 -1.60
N GLU A 40 8.26 -3.37 -2.27
CA GLU A 40 7.97 -3.07 -3.66
C GLU A 40 7.41 -1.64 -3.80
N ASP A 41 7.91 -0.88 -4.78
CA ASP A 41 7.40 0.45 -5.10
C ASP A 41 6.08 0.36 -5.89
N LEU A 42 5.00 0.11 -5.15
CA LEU A 42 3.63 -0.01 -5.67
C LEU A 42 2.96 1.33 -5.97
N GLU A 43 3.66 2.47 -5.81
CA GLU A 43 3.13 3.80 -6.15
C GLU A 43 3.13 4.05 -7.66
N LYS A 44 3.97 3.36 -8.44
CA LYS A 44 4.10 3.60 -9.87
C LYS A 44 3.00 2.95 -10.72
N GLU A 45 2.66 3.66 -11.78
CA GLU A 45 1.61 3.43 -12.80
C GLU A 45 1.63 2.06 -13.50
N TYR A 46 2.62 1.21 -13.23
CA TYR A 46 2.80 -0.10 -13.86
C TYR A 46 1.62 -1.07 -13.67
N ARG A 47 0.68 -0.80 -12.74
CA ARG A 47 -0.50 -1.66 -12.51
C ARG A 47 -1.83 -1.05 -13.00
N ILE A 48 -1.83 0.22 -13.43
CA ILE A 48 -3.02 0.95 -13.89
C ILE A 48 -2.85 1.41 -15.35
N ALA A 49 -2.17 0.61 -16.19
CA ALA A 49 -2.34 0.78 -17.63
C ALA A 49 -3.83 0.55 -17.97
N ARG A 50 -4.53 1.62 -18.36
CA ARG A 50 -5.94 1.54 -18.79
C ARG A 50 -6.05 0.43 -19.84
N GLY A 51 -6.84 -0.60 -19.57
CA GLY A 51 -7.14 -1.69 -20.51
C GLY A 51 -6.53 -3.06 -20.19
N LYS A 52 -5.47 -3.16 -19.35
CA LYS A 52 -4.82 -4.46 -19.04
C LYS A 52 -5.27 -5.11 -17.73
N THR A 53 -5.87 -4.34 -16.82
CA THR A 53 -6.22 -4.81 -15.46
C THR A 53 -7.73 -4.73 -15.24
N ASN A 54 -8.37 -5.79 -14.71
CA ASN A 54 -9.80 -5.79 -14.35
C ASN A 54 -10.12 -4.62 -13.40
N ILE A 55 -11.28 -3.98 -13.58
CA ILE A 55 -11.83 -2.87 -12.77
C ILE A 55 -11.80 -3.20 -11.28
N GLU A 56 -12.12 -4.42 -10.88
CA GLU A 56 -12.12 -4.84 -9.47
C GLU A 56 -10.73 -4.77 -8.85
N ARG A 57 -9.71 -5.22 -9.61
CA ARG A 57 -8.31 -5.16 -9.18
C ARG A 57 -7.82 -3.72 -9.10
N ARG A 58 -8.26 -2.83 -10.01
CA ARG A 58 -7.97 -1.39 -9.92
C ARG A 58 -8.59 -0.77 -8.67
N LYS A 59 -9.87 -1.08 -8.39
CA LYS A 59 -10.57 -0.61 -7.17
C LYS A 59 -9.87 -1.07 -5.90
N ARG A 60 -9.45 -2.33 -5.83
CA ARG A 60 -8.70 -2.87 -4.68
C ARG A 60 -7.37 -2.15 -4.49
N ASN A 61 -6.59 -2.00 -5.56
CA ASN A 61 -5.31 -1.30 -5.50
C ASN A 61 -5.46 0.17 -5.07
N ALA A 62 -6.52 0.86 -5.53
CA ALA A 62 -6.80 2.23 -5.13
C ALA A 62 -7.25 2.36 -3.67
N ARG A 63 -7.82 1.30 -3.07
CA ARG A 63 -8.24 1.28 -1.67
C ARG A 63 -7.09 1.03 -0.69
N THR A 64 -5.98 0.45 -1.14
CA THR A 64 -4.84 0.18 -0.24
C THR A 64 -3.91 1.39 -0.22
N PRO A 65 -3.65 2.00 0.95
CA PRO A 65 -2.85 3.21 1.06
C PRO A 65 -1.34 2.90 1.05
N TRP A 66 -0.82 2.33 -0.04
CA TRP A 66 0.58 1.86 -0.17
C TRP A 66 1.60 2.93 0.23
N LYS A 67 1.39 4.18 -0.19
CA LYS A 67 2.25 5.32 0.15
C LYS A 67 2.34 5.56 1.66
N ILE A 68 1.21 5.48 2.36
CA ILE A 68 1.15 5.68 3.82
C ILE A 68 1.85 4.52 4.53
N ILE A 69 1.62 3.28 4.07
CA ILE A 69 2.30 2.10 4.61
C ILE A 69 3.81 2.25 4.48
N HIS A 70 4.32 2.56 3.28
CA HIS A 70 5.76 2.78 3.05
C HIS A 70 6.33 3.89 3.94
N SER A 71 5.62 5.02 4.06
CA SER A 71 6.03 6.12 4.95
C SER A 71 6.15 5.65 6.39
N LYS A 72 5.18 4.89 6.89
CA LYS A 72 5.19 4.37 8.27
C LYS A 72 6.29 3.36 8.53
N PHE A 73 6.63 2.53 7.55
CA PHE A 73 7.80 1.67 7.63
C PHE A 73 9.10 2.47 7.74
N SER A 74 9.30 3.47 6.85
CA SER A 74 10.51 4.28 6.87
C SER A 74 10.69 5.11 8.15
N GLU A 75 9.60 5.46 8.85
CA GLU A 75 9.66 6.11 10.18
C GLU A 75 10.17 5.17 11.29
N LYS A 76 10.06 3.85 11.12
CA LYS A 76 10.31 2.86 12.18
C LYS A 76 11.54 2.00 11.94
N THR A 77 11.96 1.83 10.69
CA THR A 77 13.05 0.92 10.33
C THR A 77 13.69 1.30 8.99
N LEU A 78 14.93 0.82 8.77
CA LEU A 78 15.60 0.97 7.49
C LEU A 78 14.80 0.26 6.40
N THR A 79 14.40 1.03 5.39
CA THR A 79 13.52 0.56 4.33
C THR A 79 14.13 0.88 2.98
N VAL A 80 14.12 -0.09 2.07
CA VAL A 80 14.56 0.08 0.67
C VAL A 80 13.37 -0.18 -0.25
N LYS A 81 13.13 0.71 -1.21
CA LYS A 81 12.11 0.51 -2.24
C LYS A 81 12.74 -0.14 -3.48
N VAL A 82 12.09 -1.17 -4.03
CA VAL A 82 12.52 -1.85 -5.27
C VAL A 82 11.44 -1.79 -6.34
N THR A 83 11.85 -1.94 -7.61
CA THR A 83 10.87 -2.01 -8.71
C THR A 83 9.98 -3.26 -8.56
N PRO A 84 8.65 -3.14 -8.71
CA PRO A 84 7.73 -4.28 -8.64
C PRO A 84 7.75 -5.15 -9.92
N TYR A 85 8.67 -4.89 -10.86
CA TYR A 85 8.70 -5.58 -12.15
C TYR A 85 9.12 -7.05 -11.96
N ASN A 86 8.22 -7.97 -12.34
CA ASN A 86 8.42 -9.43 -12.28
C ASN A 86 8.74 -10.04 -10.90
N THR A 87 8.66 -9.27 -9.82
CA THR A 87 8.89 -9.75 -8.44
C THR A 87 7.89 -10.84 -8.02
N SER A 88 6.66 -10.79 -8.53
CA SER A 88 5.59 -11.75 -8.24
C SER A 88 5.35 -12.77 -9.36
N ARG A 89 6.15 -12.72 -10.45
CA ARG A 89 5.95 -13.56 -11.65
C ARG A 89 7.16 -14.45 -11.97
N THR A 90 8.19 -14.38 -11.16
CA THR A 90 9.43 -15.15 -11.31
C THR A 90 9.60 -16.01 -10.08
N CYS A 91 9.92 -17.30 -10.26
CA CYS A 91 10.33 -18.16 -9.15
C CYS A 91 11.74 -17.75 -8.70
N LEU A 92 11.97 -17.77 -7.40
CA LEU A 92 13.31 -17.65 -6.82
C LEU A 92 14.04 -18.99 -6.89
#